data_AF-A0A8K0R4H9-F1
#
_entry.id   AF-A0A8K0R4H9-F1
#
_cell.length_a   1.000
_cell.length_b   1.000
_cell.length_c   1.000
_cell.angle_alpha   90.00
_cell.angle_beta   90.00
_cell.angle_gamma   90.00
#
_symmetry.space_group_name_H-M   'P 1'
#
loop_
_entity.id
_entity.type
_entity.pdbx_description
1 polymer ?
#
loop_
_entity_poly.entity_id
_entity_poly.type
_entity_poly.pdbx_seq_one_letter_code
_entity_poly.pdbx_strand_id
1 'polypeptide(L)'
;MLGSTYLIALSHLLPFVLAERTPCTTESDTYIGNAQRRFYITSWIKRGACIRSGGGGDLHCYTTLLGVLEGLVELRKAEYNGASGVLALIPTIGALLGAPTNEVWTLLTILPFGGGLAMALSFGGAIIPVHVEDYEIAMRKGDIVVGSIVSFRTAWGEKGQSPSFDRNLDLLDEKVSARITDEESLRPDKKFIAVGLTGMVLLLIGSQIAMGVVEQGGVLPWWCASRWWMHLWYFMVTLTAITDNLVQLPFRKQHKLYVSRVPYKLTISGGESILTDPLRARSEPDNIGRALKHMETMPAGKVSFSGSTQYTQPRNTVLVMVSISGNTRLASVSRLASKAISIAVFVTGTAMFASVTLVAINMAILVLVLVLSAGGFSRAIAGWLVRRISEKEPMIHVIVNSEEEANQAMCRILKLRLIEDVEGYNDVQVEIDGHIFVNGRRVATRSKWYVAVLGVLANPYDLLLANDNPELTV
;
A
#
# COMPACT_ATOMS: atom_id res chain seq x y z
N MET A 1 -2.75 -11.24 1.08
CA MET A 1 -3.17 -12.15 2.17
C MET A 1 -3.06 -13.62 1.79
N LEU A 2 -3.60 -14.06 0.63
CA LEU A 2 -3.51 -15.47 0.17
C LEU A 2 -2.06 -16.00 0.05
N GLY A 3 -1.08 -15.17 -0.32
CA GLY A 3 0.33 -15.60 -0.43
C GLY A 3 1.02 -15.93 0.89
N SER A 4 0.66 -15.27 1.99
CA SER A 4 1.25 -15.56 3.32
C SER A 4 0.70 -16.87 3.89
N THR A 5 -0.61 -17.11 3.74
CA THR A 5 -1.21 -18.41 4.07
C THR A 5 -0.68 -19.53 3.18
N TYR A 6 -0.37 -19.25 1.91
CA TYR A 6 0.25 -20.24 1.01
C TYR A 6 1.71 -20.54 1.37
N LEU A 7 2.48 -19.54 1.84
CA LEU A 7 3.86 -19.74 2.31
C LEU A 7 3.91 -20.44 3.66
N ILE A 8 2.97 -20.14 4.57
CA ILE A 8 2.74 -20.91 5.80
C ILE A 8 2.31 -22.35 5.45
N ALA A 9 1.44 -22.53 4.45
CA ALA A 9 1.09 -23.86 3.96
C ALA A 9 2.28 -24.58 3.32
N LEU A 10 3.15 -23.87 2.59
CA LEU A 10 4.38 -24.43 2.00
C LEU A 10 5.41 -24.83 3.05
N SER A 11 5.53 -24.08 4.16
CA SER A 11 6.35 -24.49 5.30
C SER A 11 5.77 -25.72 6.01
N HIS A 12 4.45 -25.94 5.92
CA HIS A 12 3.81 -27.19 6.33
C HIS A 12 3.95 -28.33 5.30
N LEU A 13 4.15 -28.04 4.01
CA LEU A 13 4.22 -29.03 2.92
C LEU A 13 5.63 -29.53 2.59
N LEU A 14 6.69 -28.92 3.15
CA LEU A 14 8.02 -29.53 3.13
C LEU A 14 7.93 -30.89 3.84
N PRO A 15 8.24 -32.01 3.15
CA PRO A 15 7.88 -33.34 3.60
C PRO A 15 8.54 -33.64 4.95
N PHE A 16 7.68 -33.78 5.97
CA PHE A 16 8.00 -34.35 7.26
C PHE A 16 8.44 -35.79 7.05
N VAL A 17 9.75 -36.00 6.93
CA VAL A 17 10.33 -37.31 7.21
C VAL A 17 10.09 -37.56 8.69
N LEU A 18 9.27 -38.56 9.00
CA LEU A 18 9.01 -39.06 10.35
C LEU A 18 10.34 -39.14 11.11
N ALA A 19 10.47 -38.31 12.14
CA ALA A 19 11.64 -38.34 13.02
C ALA A 19 11.59 -39.66 13.80
N GLU A 20 12.43 -40.60 13.38
CA GLU A 20 12.80 -41.76 14.17
C GLU A 20 13.40 -41.25 15.51
N ARG A 21 13.26 -42.01 16.62
CA ARG A 21 13.73 -41.62 17.98
C ARG A 21 15.26 -41.56 18.11
N THR A 22 15.94 -40.96 17.14
CA THR A 22 17.35 -40.61 17.22
C THR A 22 17.51 -39.37 18.10
N PRO A 23 18.61 -39.24 18.87
CA PRO A 23 18.90 -38.00 19.59
C PRO A 23 18.88 -36.83 18.60
N CYS A 24 18.26 -35.70 18.98
CA CYS A 24 18.19 -34.49 18.14
C CYS A 24 19.55 -33.79 17.93
N THR A 25 20.64 -34.50 18.22
CA THR A 25 22.01 -34.08 17.96
C THR A 25 22.45 -34.54 16.58
N THR A 26 23.33 -33.78 15.97
CA THR A 26 23.94 -34.09 14.69
C THR A 26 25.41 -34.40 14.91
N GLU A 27 26.06 -35.17 14.02
CA GLU A 27 27.52 -35.38 14.10
C GLU A 27 28.28 -34.05 14.15
N SER A 28 27.73 -32.99 13.54
CA SER A 28 28.33 -31.65 13.54
C SER A 28 28.32 -30.91 14.90
N ASP A 29 27.69 -31.50 15.92
CA ASP A 29 27.62 -30.95 17.28
C ASP A 29 28.81 -31.39 18.16
N THR A 30 29.44 -32.53 17.83
CA THR A 30 30.56 -33.10 18.61
C THR A 30 31.93 -32.73 18.05
N TYR A 31 32.01 -32.23 16.81
CA TYR A 31 33.28 -31.78 16.22
C TYR A 31 33.63 -30.34 16.65
N ILE A 32 34.89 -30.14 17.03
CA ILE A 32 35.44 -28.84 17.41
C ILE A 32 35.57 -27.97 16.15
N GLY A 33 34.64 -27.02 16.03
CA GLY A 33 34.70 -25.95 15.04
C GLY A 33 34.18 -26.31 13.65
N ASN A 34 34.11 -25.27 12.82
CA ASN A 34 33.69 -25.35 11.42
C ASN A 34 34.81 -25.92 10.52
N ALA A 35 35.61 -26.88 11.03
CA ALA A 35 36.74 -27.46 10.29
C ALA A 35 36.31 -28.09 8.96
N GLN A 36 35.04 -28.46 8.83
CA GLN A 36 34.46 -28.99 7.59
C GLN A 36 34.09 -27.93 6.53
N ARG A 37 34.19 -26.62 6.83
CA ARG A 37 33.80 -25.49 5.93
C ARG A 37 32.39 -25.58 5.31
N ARG A 38 31.53 -26.47 5.81
CA ARG A 38 30.22 -26.79 5.19
C ARG A 38 29.12 -26.68 6.24
N PHE A 39 28.18 -25.77 5.99
CA PHE A 39 26.94 -25.67 6.77
C PHE A 39 25.85 -26.51 6.11
N TYR A 40 25.44 -27.60 6.76
CA TYR A 40 24.37 -28.46 6.27
C TYR A 40 23.00 -27.94 6.72
N ILE A 41 22.38 -27.08 5.89
CA ILE A 41 21.06 -26.49 6.14
C ILE A 41 20.02 -27.57 6.48
N THR A 42 20.04 -28.70 5.78
CA THR A 42 19.10 -29.80 5.98
C THR A 42 19.22 -30.43 7.37
N SER A 43 20.44 -30.68 7.85
CA SER A 43 20.68 -31.22 9.20
C SER A 43 20.25 -30.23 10.28
N TRP A 44 20.49 -28.93 10.06
CA TRP A 44 20.05 -27.87 10.96
C TRP A 44 18.52 -27.75 11.06
N ILE A 45 17.82 -27.78 9.92
CA ILE A 45 16.35 -27.79 9.88
C ILE A 45 15.80 -29.06 10.54
N LYS A 46 16.36 -30.24 10.23
CA LYS A 46 15.96 -31.52 10.84
C LYS A 46 16.11 -31.48 12.36
N ARG A 47 17.18 -30.86 12.87
CA ARG A 47 17.37 -30.65 14.32
C ARG A 47 16.27 -29.78 14.91
N GLY A 48 16.01 -28.61 14.32
CA GLY A 48 14.93 -27.73 14.78
C GLY A 48 13.55 -28.41 14.73
N ALA A 49 13.31 -29.24 13.72
CA ALA A 49 12.10 -30.05 13.62
C ALA A 49 12.05 -31.15 14.70
N CYS A 50 13.15 -31.86 14.93
CA CYS A 50 13.27 -32.90 15.96
C CYS A 50 12.96 -32.35 17.35
N ILE A 51 13.54 -31.20 17.71
CA ILE A 51 13.30 -30.53 19.00
C ILE A 51 11.81 -30.20 19.20
N ARG A 52 11.11 -29.80 18.13
CA ARG A 52 9.68 -29.47 18.15
C ARG A 52 8.74 -30.66 17.94
N SER A 53 9.26 -31.84 17.59
CA SER A 53 8.44 -32.97 17.12
C SER A 53 7.83 -33.80 18.23
N GLY A 54 8.30 -33.66 19.47
CA GLY A 54 7.78 -34.45 20.57
C GLY A 54 6.39 -33.97 20.98
N GLY A 55 5.39 -34.85 20.85
CA GLY A 55 3.97 -34.59 21.08
C GLY A 55 3.54 -34.23 22.52
N GLY A 56 4.45 -33.73 23.36
CA GLY A 56 4.24 -33.41 24.77
C GLY A 56 4.09 -31.91 25.10
N GLY A 57 3.86 -31.04 24.10
CA GLY A 57 3.74 -29.59 24.31
C GLY A 57 5.08 -28.88 24.58
N ASP A 58 5.02 -27.62 25.01
CA ASP A 58 6.22 -26.76 25.18
C ASP A 58 7.23 -27.32 26.18
N LEU A 59 6.78 -28.02 27.23
CA LEU A 59 7.65 -28.59 28.25
C LEU A 59 8.63 -29.63 27.66
N HIS A 60 8.12 -30.52 26.80
CA HIS A 60 8.94 -31.54 26.16
C HIS A 60 9.92 -30.94 25.14
N CYS A 61 9.49 -29.90 24.42
CA CYS A 61 10.34 -29.15 23.52
C CYS A 61 11.48 -28.46 24.29
N TYR A 62 11.17 -27.85 25.43
CA TYR A 62 12.15 -27.21 26.31
C TYR A 62 13.17 -28.20 26.89
N THR A 63 12.73 -29.36 27.40
CA THR A 63 13.66 -30.38 27.92
C THR A 63 14.59 -30.92 26.84
N THR A 64 14.07 -31.11 25.62
CA THR A 64 14.87 -31.56 24.47
C THR A 64 15.86 -30.48 24.06
N LEU A 65 15.43 -29.22 24.02
CA LEU A 65 16.30 -28.08 23.74
C LEU A 65 17.44 -27.98 24.76
N LEU A 66 17.15 -28.11 26.06
CA LEU A 66 18.17 -28.10 27.11
C LEU A 66 19.21 -29.21 26.92
N GLY A 67 18.79 -30.46 26.71
CA GLY A 67 19.72 -31.56 26.47
C GLY A 67 20.59 -31.33 25.23
N VAL A 68 20.03 -30.72 24.19
CA VAL A 68 20.75 -30.33 22.99
C VAL A 68 21.75 -29.20 23.26
N LEU A 69 21.42 -28.21 24.09
CA LEU A 69 22.29 -27.09 24.45
C LEU A 69 23.44 -27.52 25.38
N GLU A 70 23.18 -28.44 26.30
CA GLU A 70 24.21 -29.03 27.18
C GLU A 70 25.24 -29.84 26.38
N GLY A 71 24.80 -30.52 25.32
CA GLY A 71 25.66 -31.29 24.41
C GLY A 71 26.48 -30.45 23.42
N LEU A 72 26.32 -29.13 23.38
CA LEU A 72 27.09 -28.26 22.49
C LEU A 72 28.47 -27.93 23.07
N VAL A 73 29.49 -27.94 22.21
CA VAL A 73 30.81 -27.39 22.51
C VAL A 73 30.71 -25.87 22.75
N GLU A 74 31.47 -25.32 23.70
CA GLU A 74 31.46 -23.88 24.06
C GLU A 74 31.61 -22.93 22.86
N LEU A 75 32.42 -23.32 21.86
CA LEU A 75 32.60 -22.54 20.63
C LEU A 75 31.29 -22.40 19.81
N ARG A 76 30.46 -23.44 19.78
CA ARG A 76 29.13 -23.41 19.11
C ARG A 76 28.13 -22.58 19.90
N LYS A 77 28.18 -22.63 21.23
CA LYS A 77 27.36 -21.77 22.09
C LYS A 77 27.66 -20.29 21.80
N ALA A 78 28.94 -19.94 21.69
CA ALA A 78 29.37 -18.60 21.30
C ALA A 78 28.89 -18.20 19.89
N GLU A 79 28.97 -19.12 18.90
CA GLU A 79 28.46 -18.87 17.54
C GLU A 79 26.96 -18.54 17.53
N TYR A 80 26.15 -19.33 18.25
CA TYR A 80 24.70 -19.12 18.31
C TYR A 80 24.31 -17.86 19.08
N ASN A 81 25.01 -17.54 20.17
CA ASN A 81 24.82 -16.29 20.91
C ASN A 81 25.22 -15.06 20.07
N GLY A 82 26.27 -15.18 19.25
CA GLY A 82 26.64 -14.11 18.31
C GLY A 82 25.58 -13.91 17.23
N ALA A 83 25.01 -15.00 16.71
CA ALA A 83 23.98 -14.95 15.68
C ALA A 83 22.66 -14.32 16.17
N SER A 84 22.24 -14.59 17.41
CA SER A 84 21.05 -13.96 18.00
C SER A 84 21.25 -12.45 18.17
N GLY A 85 22.44 -12.02 18.60
CA GLY A 85 22.82 -10.61 18.65
C GLY A 85 22.78 -9.94 17.27
N VAL A 86 23.28 -10.62 16.24
CA VAL A 86 23.22 -10.13 14.84
C VAL A 86 21.79 -10.03 14.35
N LEU A 87 20.92 -11.02 14.61
CA LEU A 87 19.50 -10.96 14.24
C LEU A 87 18.73 -9.87 14.99
N ALA A 88 19.10 -9.57 16.24
CA ALA A 88 18.49 -8.50 17.02
C ALA A 88 18.72 -7.11 16.38
N LEU A 89 19.68 -6.99 15.44
CA LEU A 89 19.87 -5.78 14.64
C LEU A 89 18.82 -5.64 13.53
N ILE A 90 18.09 -6.68 13.12
CA ILE A 90 17.07 -6.56 12.05
C ILE A 90 16.05 -5.45 12.38
N PRO A 91 15.40 -5.43 13.57
CA PRO A 91 14.61 -4.31 14.05
C PRO A 91 15.29 -2.95 13.88
N THR A 92 16.55 -2.84 14.30
CA THR A 92 17.33 -1.60 14.25
C THR A 92 17.66 -1.18 12.82
N ILE A 93 17.95 -2.13 11.94
CA ILE A 93 18.26 -1.83 10.54
C ILE A 93 16.99 -1.44 9.79
N GLY A 94 15.83 -2.03 10.12
CA GLY A 94 14.54 -1.53 9.66
C GLY A 94 14.33 -0.05 10.02
N ALA A 95 14.70 0.33 11.25
CA ALA A 95 14.67 1.71 11.69
C ALA A 95 15.75 2.61 11.03
N LEU A 96 16.96 2.10 10.79
CA LEU A 96 18.08 2.86 10.17
C LEU A 96 17.93 3.05 8.67
N LEU A 97 17.43 2.03 7.96
CA LEU A 97 16.93 2.21 6.61
C LEU A 97 15.74 3.18 6.63
N GLY A 98 15.07 3.36 7.76
CA GLY A 98 13.87 4.18 7.98
C GLY A 98 14.08 5.70 8.00
N ALA A 99 14.73 6.27 6.99
CA ALA A 99 14.28 7.56 6.47
C ALA A 99 13.43 7.29 5.22
N PRO A 100 12.19 7.76 5.19
CA PRO A 100 11.26 7.47 4.11
C PRO A 100 11.71 8.09 2.80
N THR A 101 11.22 7.49 1.74
CA THR A 101 11.24 8.07 0.40
C THR A 101 9.82 8.55 0.14
N ASN A 102 9.64 9.83 -0.20
CA ASN A 102 8.37 10.40 -0.65
C ASN A 102 7.73 9.49 -1.71
N GLU A 103 8.57 8.81 -2.48
CA GLU A 103 8.27 7.81 -3.49
C GLU A 103 7.37 6.67 -2.98
N VAL A 104 7.62 6.06 -1.83
CA VAL A 104 6.77 4.94 -1.36
C VAL A 104 5.36 5.43 -1.01
N TRP A 105 5.26 6.59 -0.38
CA TRP A 105 3.98 7.23 -0.07
C TRP A 105 3.23 7.61 -1.35
N THR A 106 3.93 8.18 -2.32
CA THR A 106 3.32 8.57 -3.59
C THR A 106 2.88 7.33 -4.37
N LEU A 107 3.69 6.28 -4.38
CA LEU A 107 3.33 5.00 -4.98
C LEU A 107 2.09 4.41 -4.30
N LEU A 108 1.97 4.47 -2.97
CA LEU A 108 0.76 4.03 -2.25
C LEU A 108 -0.48 4.84 -2.66
N THR A 109 -0.31 6.11 -2.95
CA THR A 109 -1.41 7.00 -3.31
C THR A 109 -1.94 6.69 -4.72
N ILE A 110 -1.03 6.44 -5.67
CA ILE A 110 -1.28 6.20 -7.09
C ILE A 110 -1.60 4.74 -7.40
N LEU A 111 -0.82 3.83 -6.82
CA LEU A 111 -0.86 2.39 -7.01
C LEU A 111 -0.80 1.71 -5.64
N PRO A 112 -1.92 1.68 -4.89
CA PRO A 112 -1.96 1.24 -3.51
C PRO A 112 -1.37 -0.15 -3.27
N PHE A 113 -1.58 -1.08 -4.19
CA PHE A 113 -0.96 -2.40 -4.12
C PHE A 113 0.58 -2.35 -4.16
N GLY A 114 1.15 -1.57 -5.08
CA GLY A 114 2.60 -1.39 -5.21
C GLY A 114 3.20 -0.69 -4.00
N GLY A 115 2.54 0.36 -3.48
CA GLY A 115 2.97 1.03 -2.26
C GLY A 115 2.93 0.11 -1.04
N GLY A 116 1.86 -0.68 -0.88
CA GLY A 116 1.76 -1.65 0.21
C GLY A 116 2.83 -2.74 0.13
N LEU A 117 3.17 -3.18 -1.07
CA LEU A 117 4.25 -4.14 -1.31
C LEU A 117 5.63 -3.55 -0.98
N ALA A 118 5.89 -2.31 -1.39
CA ALA A 118 7.11 -1.59 -1.03
C ALA A 118 7.22 -1.35 0.49
N MET A 119 6.10 -1.07 1.18
CA MET A 119 6.08 -0.95 2.64
C MET A 119 6.42 -2.27 3.34
N ALA A 120 5.84 -3.38 2.89
CA ALA A 120 6.17 -4.71 3.41
C ALA A 120 7.66 -5.00 3.25
N LEU A 121 8.20 -4.80 2.05
CA LEU A 121 9.62 -5.05 1.75
C LEU A 121 10.60 -4.17 2.53
N SER A 122 10.19 -2.96 2.92
CA SER A 122 11.02 -1.98 3.61
C SER A 122 10.89 -1.99 5.13
N PHE A 123 10.23 -3.00 5.71
CA PHE A 123 10.02 -3.14 7.16
C PHE A 123 9.32 -1.92 7.79
N GLY A 124 8.53 -1.21 6.98
CA GLY A 124 7.61 -0.25 7.52
C GLY A 124 8.18 1.08 8.00
N GLY A 125 9.42 1.43 7.64
CA GLY A 125 9.95 2.76 7.92
C GLY A 125 9.14 3.84 7.20
N ALA A 126 8.44 4.69 7.94
CA ALA A 126 7.69 5.82 7.38
C ALA A 126 7.87 7.10 8.23
N ILE A 127 8.22 8.20 7.56
CA ILE A 127 8.03 9.56 8.07
C ILE A 127 7.23 10.29 6.99
N ILE A 128 5.91 10.14 7.01
CA ILE A 128 5.07 11.04 6.23
C ILE A 128 5.28 12.44 6.81
N PRO A 129 5.37 13.50 5.97
CA PRO A 129 5.32 14.87 6.47
C PRO A 129 4.09 15.04 7.38
N VAL A 130 4.36 15.26 8.67
CA VAL A 130 3.31 15.36 9.72
C VAL A 130 2.49 16.64 9.52
N HIS A 131 3.11 17.64 8.91
CA HIS A 131 2.54 18.92 8.59
C HIS A 131 2.20 18.99 7.09
N VAL A 132 1.07 19.65 6.78
CA VAL A 132 0.64 19.87 5.39
C VAL A 132 1.65 20.75 4.65
N GLU A 133 2.35 21.63 5.37
CA GLU A 133 3.41 22.49 4.84
C GLU A 133 4.60 21.67 4.36
N ASP A 134 5.06 20.70 5.17
CA ASP A 134 6.13 19.79 4.79
C ASP A 134 5.71 18.94 3.58
N TYR A 135 4.42 18.58 3.52
CA TYR A 135 3.83 17.87 2.39
C TYR A 135 3.85 18.72 1.12
N GLU A 136 3.36 19.96 1.19
CA GLU A 136 3.38 20.89 0.06
C GLU A 136 4.80 21.22 -0.38
N ILE A 137 5.74 21.40 0.56
CA ILE A 137 7.15 21.66 0.27
C ILE A 137 7.81 20.45 -0.38
N ALA A 138 7.60 19.24 0.14
CA ALA A 138 8.15 18.00 -0.42
C ALA A 138 7.67 17.79 -1.85
N MET A 139 6.39 18.05 -2.10
CA MET A 139 5.80 17.91 -3.43
C MET A 139 6.12 19.08 -4.37
N ARG A 140 6.37 20.30 -3.87
CA ARG A 140 6.82 21.43 -4.71
C ARG A 140 8.31 21.38 -5.03
N LYS A 141 9.14 20.88 -4.12
CA LYS A 141 10.61 20.81 -4.28
C LYS A 141 11.07 19.60 -5.08
N GLY A 142 10.25 18.55 -5.22
CA GLY A 142 10.64 17.35 -5.93
C GLY A 142 10.56 17.53 -7.45
N ASP A 143 11.63 17.26 -8.18
CA ASP A 143 11.63 16.98 -9.65
C ASP A 143 10.83 15.70 -10.03
N ILE A 144 10.08 15.15 -9.07
CA ILE A 144 9.34 13.89 -9.12
C ILE A 144 7.87 14.18 -8.79
N VAL A 145 7.35 15.38 -9.10
CA VAL A 145 5.95 15.70 -8.80
C VAL A 145 5.07 14.78 -9.63
N VAL A 146 4.29 13.93 -8.97
CA VAL A 146 3.45 12.95 -9.68
C VAL A 146 2.12 13.58 -10.12
N GLY A 147 2.15 14.86 -10.44
CA GLY A 147 0.95 15.63 -10.60
C GLY A 147 1.10 17.12 -10.37
N SER A 148 0.01 17.86 -10.57
CA SER A 148 -0.04 19.27 -10.21
C SER A 148 -0.72 19.41 -8.86
N ILE A 149 -0.13 20.18 -7.96
CA ILE A 149 -0.81 20.59 -6.72
C ILE A 149 -1.56 21.89 -6.96
N VAL A 150 -2.81 21.92 -6.51
CA VAL A 150 -3.59 23.15 -6.34
C VAL A 150 -3.89 23.25 -4.84
N SER A 151 -3.12 24.07 -4.14
CA SER A 151 -3.36 24.34 -2.72
C SER A 151 -4.21 25.60 -2.60
N PHE A 152 -5.32 25.49 -1.89
CA PHE A 152 -6.24 26.59 -1.60
C PHE A 152 -5.91 27.28 -0.27
N ARG A 153 -4.79 26.92 0.37
CA ARG A 153 -4.35 27.56 1.62
C ARG A 153 -3.85 28.97 1.37
N THR A 154 -4.45 29.93 2.08
CA THR A 154 -3.85 31.23 2.29
C THR A 154 -2.66 31.07 3.25
N ALA A 155 -1.56 31.78 2.98
CA ALA A 155 -0.44 31.83 3.90
C ALA A 155 -0.94 32.34 5.26
N TRP A 156 -0.53 31.69 6.35
CA TRP A 156 -0.93 32.07 7.71
C TRP A 156 -0.65 33.57 7.95
N GLY A 157 -1.70 34.39 8.01
CA GLY A 157 -1.59 35.83 8.28
C GLY A 157 -2.45 36.73 7.41
N GLU A 158 -2.84 36.31 6.21
CA GLU A 158 -3.70 37.13 5.33
C GLU A 158 -5.19 36.89 5.61
N LYS A 159 -5.73 37.65 6.57
CA LYS A 159 -7.18 37.78 6.77
C LYS A 159 -7.77 38.73 5.71
N GLY A 160 -7.95 38.22 4.51
CA GLY A 160 -8.72 38.89 3.45
C GLY A 160 -9.49 37.85 2.66
N GLN A 161 -10.79 38.07 2.45
CA GLN A 161 -11.58 37.25 1.52
C GLN A 161 -10.89 37.25 0.15
N SER A 162 -10.76 36.05 -0.39
CA SER A 162 -9.62 35.63 -1.20
C SER A 162 -9.98 35.61 -2.69
N PRO A 163 -9.59 36.62 -3.50
CA PRO A 163 -9.55 36.50 -4.96
C PRO A 163 -8.64 35.34 -5.44
N SER A 164 -7.91 34.67 -4.54
CA SER A 164 -7.11 33.49 -4.87
C SER A 164 -7.91 32.18 -4.88
N PHE A 165 -9.07 32.08 -4.22
CA PHE A 165 -9.84 30.82 -4.19
C PHE A 165 -10.51 30.53 -5.54
N ASP A 166 -11.27 31.50 -6.09
CA ASP A 166 -11.89 31.36 -7.41
C ASP A 166 -10.83 31.15 -8.50
N ARG A 167 -9.72 31.90 -8.44
CA ARG A 167 -8.57 31.71 -9.32
C ARG A 167 -8.00 30.29 -9.24
N ASN A 168 -7.91 29.70 -8.05
CA ASN A 168 -7.44 28.33 -7.88
C ASN A 168 -8.45 27.29 -8.40
N LEU A 169 -9.76 27.59 -8.35
CA LEU A 169 -10.79 26.76 -8.99
C LEU A 169 -10.70 26.82 -10.51
N ASP A 170 -10.43 28.00 -11.07
CA ASP A 170 -10.21 28.17 -12.50
C ASP A 170 -8.94 27.43 -12.96
N LEU A 171 -7.85 27.54 -12.18
CA LEU A 171 -6.63 26.77 -12.43
C LEU A 171 -6.85 25.25 -12.31
N LEU A 172 -7.72 24.80 -11.41
CA LEU A 172 -8.09 23.39 -11.29
C LEU A 172 -8.83 22.93 -12.55
N ASP A 173 -9.82 23.69 -12.99
CA ASP A 173 -10.58 23.42 -14.21
C ASP A 173 -9.65 23.35 -15.43
N GLU A 174 -8.83 24.39 -15.63
CA GLU A 174 -7.86 24.46 -16.73
C GLU A 174 -6.95 23.22 -16.75
N LYS A 175 -6.39 22.83 -15.60
CA LYS A 175 -5.49 21.67 -15.51
C LYS A 175 -6.20 20.34 -15.74
N VAL A 176 -7.41 20.17 -15.20
CA VAL A 176 -8.18 18.94 -15.40
C VAL A 176 -8.58 18.83 -16.86
N SER A 177 -9.11 19.91 -17.44
CA SER A 177 -9.52 19.99 -18.84
C SER A 177 -8.35 19.73 -19.79
N ALA A 178 -7.23 20.44 -19.62
CA ALA A 178 -6.02 20.27 -20.44
C ALA A 178 -5.50 18.83 -20.44
N ARG A 179 -5.53 18.15 -19.29
CA ARG A 179 -5.08 16.75 -19.18
C ARG A 179 -6.06 15.74 -19.77
N ILE A 180 -7.36 16.02 -19.69
CA ILE A 180 -8.36 15.13 -20.29
C ILE A 180 -8.34 15.25 -21.82
N THR A 181 -8.04 16.44 -22.35
CA THR A 181 -7.95 16.71 -23.79
C THR A 181 -6.63 16.30 -24.42
N ASP A 182 -5.56 16.20 -23.64
CA ASP A 182 -4.27 15.71 -24.14
C ASP A 182 -4.45 14.33 -24.77
N GLU A 183 -4.09 14.18 -26.05
CA GLU A 183 -4.19 12.92 -26.79
C GLU A 183 -3.03 11.99 -26.48
N GLU A 184 -1.92 12.51 -25.95
CA GLU A 184 -0.85 11.65 -25.46
C GLU A 184 -1.38 10.82 -24.29
N SER A 185 -1.18 9.50 -24.37
CA SER A 185 -1.55 8.58 -23.30
C SER A 185 -0.94 9.03 -21.97
N LEU A 186 -1.77 9.58 -21.08
CA LEU A 186 -1.43 9.84 -19.68
C LEU A 186 -1.26 8.54 -18.89
N ARG A 187 -1.58 7.39 -19.52
CA ARG A 187 -1.37 6.10 -18.89
C ARG A 187 0.10 5.70 -18.95
N PRO A 188 0.69 5.35 -17.80
CA PRO A 188 1.98 4.68 -17.80
C PRO A 188 1.85 3.32 -18.50
N ASP A 189 2.87 2.92 -19.25
CA ASP A 189 2.85 1.63 -19.94
C ASP A 189 2.79 0.48 -18.91
N LYS A 190 1.72 -0.32 -19.03
CA LYS A 190 1.37 -1.42 -18.15
C LYS A 190 2.51 -2.44 -18.04
N LYS A 191 3.33 -2.61 -19.09
CA LYS A 191 4.45 -3.55 -19.10
C LYS A 191 5.51 -3.17 -18.06
N PHE A 192 5.89 -1.90 -17.97
CA PHE A 192 6.88 -1.45 -17.00
C PHE A 192 6.40 -1.63 -15.56
N ILE A 193 5.12 -1.32 -15.30
CA ILE A 193 4.58 -1.47 -13.96
C ILE A 193 4.43 -2.94 -13.59
N ALA A 194 4.00 -3.79 -14.52
CA ALA A 194 3.99 -5.23 -14.30
C ALA A 194 5.38 -5.77 -13.95
N VAL A 195 6.43 -5.37 -14.68
CA VAL A 195 7.81 -5.77 -14.39
C VAL A 195 8.25 -5.31 -12.99
N GLY A 196 7.97 -4.05 -12.62
CA GLY A 196 8.31 -3.53 -11.29
C GLY A 196 7.58 -4.26 -10.17
N LEU A 197 6.27 -4.47 -10.30
CA LEU A 197 5.47 -5.21 -9.32
C LEU A 197 5.91 -6.67 -9.21
N THR A 198 6.15 -7.35 -10.34
CA THR A 198 6.66 -8.73 -10.34
C THR A 198 8.02 -8.80 -9.65
N GLY A 199 8.93 -7.85 -9.91
CA GLY A 199 10.22 -7.76 -9.23
C GLY A 199 10.07 -7.62 -7.71
N MET A 200 9.19 -6.72 -7.25
CA MET A 200 8.89 -6.57 -5.82
C MET A 200 8.27 -7.86 -5.21
N VAL A 201 7.35 -8.53 -5.92
CA VAL A 201 6.76 -9.79 -5.45
C VAL A 201 7.82 -10.89 -5.32
N LEU A 202 8.74 -11.00 -6.28
CA LEU A 202 9.83 -11.97 -6.22
C LEU A 202 10.78 -11.68 -5.06
N LEU A 203 11.12 -10.41 -4.82
CA LEU A 203 11.91 -10.00 -3.65
C LEU A 203 11.20 -10.36 -2.34
N LEU A 204 9.87 -10.17 -2.27
CA LEU A 204 9.10 -10.48 -1.07
C LEU A 204 9.07 -11.99 -0.84
N ILE A 205 8.80 -12.78 -1.88
CA ILE A 205 8.81 -14.24 -1.79
C ILE A 205 10.20 -14.73 -1.35
N GLY A 206 11.27 -14.19 -1.95
CA GLY A 206 12.65 -14.50 -1.57
C GLY A 206 12.95 -14.19 -0.10
N SER A 207 12.49 -13.03 0.41
CA SER A 207 12.67 -12.67 1.81
C SER A 207 11.85 -13.57 2.74
N GLN A 208 10.60 -13.90 2.39
CA GLN A 208 9.77 -14.83 3.17
C GLN A 208 10.39 -16.24 3.23
N ILE A 209 10.89 -16.76 2.10
CA ILE A 209 11.57 -18.07 2.07
C ILE A 209 12.81 -18.06 2.98
N ALA A 210 13.61 -17.00 2.94
CA ALA A 210 14.79 -16.87 3.78
C ALA A 210 14.44 -16.86 5.28
N MET A 211 13.40 -16.11 5.66
CA MET A 211 12.86 -16.11 7.03
C MET A 211 12.30 -17.49 7.41
N GLY A 212 11.61 -18.16 6.49
CA GLY A 212 11.12 -19.53 6.64
C GLY A 212 12.23 -20.54 6.89
N VAL A 213 13.37 -20.43 6.21
CA VAL A 213 14.52 -21.29 6.49
C VAL A 213 15.05 -21.03 7.91
N VAL A 214 15.08 -19.77 8.35
CA VAL A 214 15.58 -19.43 9.69
C VAL A 214 14.67 -19.87 10.81
N GLU A 215 13.36 -19.68 10.68
CA GLU A 215 12.41 -20.08 11.73
C GLU A 215 12.39 -21.60 11.93
N GLN A 216 12.64 -22.41 10.89
CA GLN A 216 12.65 -23.88 11.04
C GLN A 216 13.85 -24.36 11.84
N GLY A 217 15.01 -23.72 11.69
CA GLY A 217 16.22 -24.12 12.43
C GLY A 217 16.40 -23.44 13.78
N GLY A 218 15.97 -22.17 13.94
CA GLY A 218 16.08 -21.42 15.18
C GLY A 218 14.92 -21.67 16.14
N VAL A 219 15.18 -21.90 17.43
CA VAL A 219 14.18 -22.26 18.44
C VAL A 219 14.06 -21.17 19.51
N LEU A 220 12.84 -20.72 19.80
CA LEU A 220 12.54 -19.79 20.90
C LEU A 220 12.32 -20.57 22.21
N PRO A 221 13.16 -20.41 23.25
CA PRO A 221 13.05 -21.21 24.46
C PRO A 221 11.71 -21.09 25.18
N TRP A 222 11.12 -19.89 25.18
CA TRP A 222 9.86 -19.57 25.86
C TRP A 222 8.62 -19.76 24.96
N TRP A 223 8.82 -20.05 23.67
CA TRP A 223 7.75 -20.35 22.73
C TRP A 223 8.18 -21.47 21.78
N CYS A 224 8.60 -22.58 22.39
CA CYS A 224 9.40 -23.62 21.74
C CYS A 224 8.64 -24.34 20.62
N ALA A 225 7.35 -24.61 20.80
CA ALA A 225 6.51 -25.22 19.76
C ALA A 225 6.26 -24.33 18.53
N SER A 226 6.55 -23.02 18.60
CA SER A 226 6.24 -22.10 17.52
C SER A 226 7.14 -22.30 16.31
N ARG A 227 6.50 -22.41 15.13
CA ARG A 227 7.15 -22.57 13.82
C ARG A 227 7.00 -21.36 12.90
N TRP A 228 6.26 -20.34 13.32
CA TRP A 228 5.84 -19.20 12.49
C TRP A 228 6.14 -17.85 13.16
N TRP A 229 6.97 -17.86 14.20
CA TRP A 229 7.26 -16.68 15.03
C TRP A 229 7.89 -15.54 14.22
N MET A 230 8.75 -15.86 13.25
CA MET A 230 9.44 -14.86 12.44
C MET A 230 8.49 -14.22 11.41
N HIS A 231 7.65 -15.04 10.76
CA HIS A 231 6.59 -14.54 9.88
C HIS A 231 5.55 -13.72 10.64
N LEU A 232 5.15 -14.13 11.85
CA LEU A 232 4.24 -13.36 12.69
C LEU A 232 4.82 -11.99 13.02
N TRP A 233 6.07 -11.94 13.48
CA TRP A 233 6.75 -10.69 13.77
C TRP A 233 6.80 -9.79 12.52
N TYR A 234 7.20 -10.34 11.37
CA TYR A 234 7.25 -9.60 10.11
C TYR A 234 5.88 -9.04 9.70
N PHE A 235 4.83 -9.83 9.84
CA PHE A 235 3.46 -9.40 9.58
C PHE A 235 3.03 -8.28 10.53
N MET A 236 3.34 -8.40 11.83
CA MET A 236 3.04 -7.37 12.82
C MET A 236 3.75 -6.07 12.47
N VAL A 237 5.05 -6.11 12.15
CA VAL A 237 5.82 -4.93 11.70
C VAL A 237 5.16 -4.27 10.48
N THR A 238 4.83 -5.07 9.47
CA THR A 238 4.18 -4.59 8.24
C THR A 238 2.83 -3.94 8.55
N LEU A 239 1.98 -4.57 9.36
CA LEU A 239 0.67 -4.07 9.71
C LEU A 239 0.77 -2.79 10.54
N THR A 240 1.68 -2.74 11.52
CA THR A 240 1.92 -1.53 12.30
C THR A 240 2.37 -0.38 11.43
N ALA A 241 3.20 -0.64 10.44
CA ALA A 241 3.67 0.41 9.55
C ALA A 241 2.61 0.91 8.57
N ILE A 242 1.78 0.02 8.02
CA ILE A 242 0.62 0.43 7.21
C ILE A 242 -0.32 1.29 8.06
N THR A 243 -0.59 0.86 9.29
CA THR A 243 -1.46 1.60 10.22
C THR A 243 -0.86 2.96 10.56
N ASP A 244 0.44 3.00 10.85
CA ASP A 244 1.16 4.23 11.16
C ASP A 244 1.14 5.21 9.98
N ASN A 245 1.35 4.72 8.76
CA ASN A 245 1.19 5.52 7.55
C ASN A 245 -0.22 6.10 7.41
N LEU A 246 -1.26 5.29 7.61
CA LEU A 246 -2.64 5.76 7.47
C LEU A 246 -3.01 6.82 8.52
N VAL A 247 -2.51 6.66 9.74
CA VAL A 247 -2.81 7.54 10.87
C VAL A 247 -1.98 8.82 10.86
N GLN A 248 -0.79 8.80 10.26
CA GLN A 248 0.09 9.96 10.11
C GLN A 248 -0.33 10.91 8.98
N LEU A 249 -1.26 10.52 8.11
CA LEU A 249 -1.75 11.41 7.04
C LEU A 249 -2.22 12.74 7.64
N PRO A 250 -1.80 13.89 7.06
CA PRO A 250 -2.17 15.21 7.55
C PRO A 250 -3.59 15.64 7.13
N PHE A 251 -4.37 14.70 6.57
CA PHE A 251 -5.69 14.94 6.01
C PHE A 251 -6.76 14.23 6.83
N ARG A 252 -7.83 14.95 7.17
CA ARG A 252 -8.98 14.38 7.88
C ARG A 252 -9.81 13.47 6.97
N LYS A 253 -9.91 13.83 5.69
CA LYS A 253 -10.75 13.16 4.71
C LYS A 253 -10.13 13.35 3.32
N GLN A 254 -10.19 12.31 2.50
CA GLN A 254 -9.72 12.34 1.12
C GLN A 254 -10.81 11.79 0.19
N HIS A 255 -11.07 12.49 -0.90
CA HIS A 255 -11.95 12.06 -1.97
C HIS A 255 -11.12 11.81 -3.22
N LYS A 256 -11.24 10.61 -3.80
CA LYS A 256 -10.59 10.24 -5.06
C LYS A 256 -11.63 10.30 -6.18
N LEU A 257 -11.40 11.16 -7.16
CA LEU A 257 -12.23 11.31 -8.34
C LEU A 257 -11.42 10.84 -9.55
N TYR A 258 -11.95 9.88 -10.32
CA TYR A 258 -11.35 9.47 -11.59
C TYR A 258 -12.12 10.14 -12.71
N VAL A 259 -11.48 11.09 -13.38
CA VAL A 259 -12.10 11.92 -14.40
C VAL A 259 -11.63 11.45 -15.77
N SER A 260 -12.57 11.23 -16.69
CA SER A 260 -12.27 10.73 -18.04
C SER A 260 -13.19 11.35 -19.08
N ARG A 261 -12.69 11.50 -20.31
CA ARG A 261 -13.49 11.95 -21.45
C ARG A 261 -14.45 10.85 -21.89
N VAL A 262 -15.67 11.24 -22.25
CA VAL A 262 -16.61 10.33 -22.89
C VAL A 262 -16.49 10.44 -24.42
N PRO A 263 -16.11 9.36 -25.14
CA PRO A 263 -15.84 9.43 -26.58
C PRO A 263 -17.08 9.26 -27.46
N TYR A 264 -18.29 9.39 -26.90
CA TYR A 264 -19.54 9.22 -27.63
C TYR A 264 -20.59 10.20 -27.14
N LYS A 265 -21.56 10.47 -28.01
CA LYS A 265 -22.68 11.34 -27.70
C LYS A 265 -23.73 10.54 -26.93
N LEU A 266 -23.94 10.92 -25.68
CA LEU A 266 -24.86 10.26 -24.77
C LEU A 266 -26.02 11.18 -24.42
N THR A 267 -27.18 10.58 -24.19
CA THR A 267 -28.34 11.23 -23.59
C THR A 267 -28.70 10.48 -22.33
N ILE A 268 -28.87 11.20 -21.22
CA ILE A 268 -29.21 10.62 -19.92
C ILE A 268 -30.68 10.89 -19.64
N SER A 269 -31.47 9.82 -19.52
CA SER A 269 -32.88 9.89 -19.14
C SER A 269 -33.06 9.43 -17.68
N GLY A 270 -33.78 10.21 -16.90
CA GLY A 270 -33.93 9.96 -15.45
C GLY A 270 -32.65 10.18 -14.64
N GLY A 271 -32.59 9.54 -13.47
CA GLY A 271 -31.51 9.67 -12.48
C GLY A 271 -31.57 10.98 -11.71
N GLU A 272 -31.25 10.94 -10.42
CA GLU A 272 -31.09 12.16 -9.63
C GLU A 272 -29.71 12.77 -9.89
N SER A 273 -29.69 14.10 -10.09
CA SER A 273 -28.46 14.85 -10.21
C SER A 273 -27.89 15.12 -8.83
N ILE A 274 -26.62 14.82 -8.64
CA ILE A 274 -25.85 15.10 -7.43
C ILE A 274 -25.77 16.61 -7.14
N LEU A 275 -26.00 17.44 -8.15
CA LEU A 275 -25.95 18.90 -8.07
C LEU A 275 -27.28 19.50 -7.58
N THR A 276 -28.40 18.79 -7.79
CA THR A 276 -29.74 19.30 -7.50
C THR A 276 -30.46 18.35 -6.55
N ASP A 277 -30.43 18.67 -5.25
CA ASP A 277 -31.45 18.19 -4.32
C ASP A 277 -32.57 19.25 -4.28
N PRO A 278 -33.72 19.02 -4.94
CA PRO A 278 -34.78 20.02 -5.04
C PRO A 278 -35.47 20.34 -3.71
N LEU A 279 -35.20 19.59 -2.63
CA LEU A 279 -35.96 19.72 -1.38
C LEU A 279 -35.16 20.19 -0.16
N ARG A 280 -33.82 20.25 -0.17
CA ARG A 280 -33.09 20.32 1.12
C ARG A 280 -31.81 21.17 1.28
N ALA A 281 -31.14 21.71 0.27
CA ALA A 281 -29.95 22.58 0.53
C ALA A 281 -30.00 23.99 -0.05
N ARG A 282 -29.20 24.88 0.55
CA ARG A 282 -29.14 26.32 0.25
C ARG A 282 -28.20 26.65 -0.92
N SER A 283 -27.27 25.75 -1.25
CA SER A 283 -26.26 25.92 -2.30
C SER A 283 -25.93 24.57 -2.98
N GLU A 284 -25.44 24.60 -4.22
CA GLU A 284 -25.04 23.38 -4.94
C GLU A 284 -23.84 22.65 -4.30
N PRO A 285 -22.80 23.33 -3.76
CA PRO A 285 -21.75 22.65 -3.00
C PRO A 285 -22.29 21.88 -1.78
N ASP A 286 -23.22 22.47 -1.03
CA ASP A 286 -23.87 21.79 0.10
C ASP A 286 -24.58 20.50 -0.33
N ASN A 287 -25.21 20.51 -1.52
CA ASN A 287 -25.88 19.33 -2.08
C ASN A 287 -24.88 18.18 -2.27
N ILE A 288 -23.70 18.46 -2.81
CA ILE A 288 -22.67 17.43 -3.05
C ILE A 288 -22.23 16.82 -1.73
N GLY A 289 -21.94 17.62 -0.71
CA GLY A 289 -21.51 17.11 0.60
C GLY A 289 -22.53 16.15 1.22
N ARG A 290 -23.84 16.39 1.01
CA ARG A 290 -24.92 15.53 1.47
C ARG A 290 -25.14 14.32 0.57
N ALA A 291 -25.10 14.51 -0.74
CA ALA A 291 -25.30 13.45 -1.72
C ALA A 291 -24.17 12.42 -1.67
N LEU A 292 -22.92 12.85 -1.42
CA LEU A 292 -21.77 11.96 -1.20
C LEU A 292 -21.99 10.99 -0.03
N LYS A 293 -22.76 11.38 0.99
CA LYS A 293 -23.11 10.49 2.12
C LYS A 293 -24.19 9.47 1.77
N HIS A 294 -24.95 9.70 0.70
CA HIS A 294 -26.10 8.91 0.28
C HIS A 294 -25.93 8.34 -1.14
N MET A 295 -24.69 8.22 -1.65
CA MET A 295 -24.44 7.78 -3.02
C MET A 295 -25.01 6.40 -3.33
N GLU A 296 -25.07 5.52 -2.33
CA GLU A 296 -25.59 4.15 -2.48
C GLU A 296 -27.09 4.16 -2.78
N THR A 297 -27.85 5.10 -2.21
CA THR A 297 -29.31 5.18 -2.34
C THR A 297 -29.80 6.07 -3.50
N MET A 298 -28.93 6.87 -4.13
CA MET A 298 -29.33 7.71 -5.27
C MET A 298 -29.83 6.84 -6.43
N PRO A 299 -30.91 7.18 -7.15
CA PRO A 299 -31.34 6.42 -8.33
C PRO A 299 -30.39 6.63 -9.52
N ALA A 300 -30.10 5.56 -10.26
CA ALA A 300 -29.30 5.63 -11.48
C ALA A 300 -30.15 6.09 -12.68
N GLY A 301 -29.60 6.98 -13.51
CA GLY A 301 -30.17 7.37 -14.80
C GLY A 301 -29.88 6.33 -15.88
N LYS A 302 -30.74 6.26 -16.89
CA LYS A 302 -30.55 5.42 -18.07
C LYS A 302 -29.77 6.18 -19.13
N VAL A 303 -28.70 5.58 -19.64
CA VAL A 303 -27.86 6.15 -20.69
C VAL A 303 -28.32 5.59 -22.03
N SER A 304 -28.58 6.47 -22.99
CA SER A 304 -28.80 6.12 -24.39
C SER A 304 -27.71 6.73 -25.26
N PHE A 305 -27.13 5.93 -26.14
CA PHE A 305 -26.06 6.36 -27.05
C PHE A 305 -26.66 6.80 -28.38
N SER A 306 -26.14 7.89 -28.94
CA SER A 306 -26.53 8.40 -30.25
C SER A 306 -25.30 8.46 -31.17
N GLY A 307 -25.34 7.79 -32.32
CA GLY A 307 -24.25 7.76 -33.31
C GLY A 307 -23.55 6.40 -33.44
N SER A 308 -22.57 6.33 -34.35
CA SER A 308 -21.79 5.10 -34.60
C SER A 308 -20.83 4.83 -33.43
N THR A 309 -20.88 3.63 -32.87
CA THR A 309 -20.04 3.17 -31.75
C THR A 309 -18.68 2.63 -32.19
N GLN A 310 -18.29 2.81 -33.47
CA GLN A 310 -17.31 1.95 -34.13
C GLN A 310 -15.82 2.24 -33.85
N TYR A 311 -15.45 3.32 -33.18
CA TYR A 311 -14.05 3.57 -32.82
C TYR A 311 -13.91 4.09 -31.41
N THR A 312 -13.60 3.20 -30.46
CA THR A 312 -13.25 3.59 -29.09
C THR A 312 -11.82 4.11 -29.08
N GLN A 313 -11.69 5.44 -29.16
CA GLN A 313 -10.41 6.10 -28.87
C GLN A 313 -9.92 5.73 -27.46
N PRO A 314 -8.59 5.65 -27.25
CA PRO A 314 -8.02 5.43 -25.93
C PRO A 314 -8.47 6.56 -24.99
N ARG A 315 -9.22 6.21 -23.94
CA ARG A 315 -9.67 7.19 -22.95
C ARG A 315 -8.54 7.53 -22.01
N ASN A 316 -8.23 8.82 -21.87
CA ASN A 316 -7.39 9.29 -20.77
C ASN A 316 -8.19 9.39 -19.48
N THR A 317 -7.51 9.12 -18.36
CA THR A 317 -8.12 9.17 -17.02
C THR A 317 -7.18 9.94 -16.11
N VAL A 318 -7.68 11.00 -15.49
CA VAL A 318 -6.95 11.83 -14.54
C VAL A 318 -7.49 11.55 -13.14
N LEU A 319 -6.61 11.23 -12.20
CA LEU A 319 -6.95 11.07 -10.80
C LEU A 319 -6.93 12.43 -10.12
N VAL A 320 -8.08 12.98 -9.77
CA VAL A 320 -8.18 14.18 -8.95
C VAL A 320 -8.42 13.77 -7.50
N MET A 321 -7.47 14.10 -6.63
CA MET A 321 -7.55 13.83 -5.19
C MET A 321 -7.88 15.12 -4.45
N VAL A 322 -9.04 15.19 -3.81
CA VAL A 322 -9.45 16.33 -2.98
C VAL A 322 -9.25 15.96 -1.51
N SER A 323 -8.30 16.59 -0.84
CA SER A 323 -7.94 16.31 0.56
C SER A 323 -8.24 17.49 1.47
N ILE A 324 -8.98 17.22 2.55
CA ILE A 324 -9.34 18.22 3.56
C ILE A 324 -8.25 18.22 4.63
N SER A 325 -7.56 19.35 4.77
CA SER A 325 -6.57 19.57 5.81
C SER A 325 -7.24 19.59 7.19
N GLY A 326 -6.54 19.07 8.18
CA GLY A 326 -6.99 19.12 9.57
C GLY A 326 -6.77 17.82 10.30
N ASN A 327 -6.67 17.95 11.62
CA ASN A 327 -6.42 16.83 12.52
C ASN A 327 -7.59 16.73 13.50
N THR A 328 -8.17 15.53 13.64
CA THR A 328 -9.20 15.28 14.65
C THR A 328 -8.53 14.90 15.97
N ARG A 329 -9.20 15.12 17.12
CA ARG A 329 -8.68 14.64 18.41
C ARG A 329 -8.43 13.12 18.39
N LEU A 330 -9.31 12.38 17.73
CA LEU A 330 -9.18 10.93 17.54
C LEU A 330 -7.94 10.57 16.69
N ALA A 331 -7.64 11.35 15.66
CA ALA A 331 -6.43 11.19 14.86
C ALA A 331 -5.16 11.44 15.69
N SER A 332 -5.14 12.45 16.57
CA SER A 332 -4.02 12.64 17.51
C SER A 332 -3.83 11.46 18.47
N VAL A 333 -4.92 10.92 19.05
CA VAL A 333 -4.85 9.77 19.95
C VAL A 333 -4.40 8.51 19.22
N SER A 334 -4.95 8.25 18.03
CA SER A 334 -4.53 7.12 17.21
C SER A 334 -3.07 7.24 16.75
N ARG A 335 -2.54 8.44 16.49
CA ARG A 335 -1.11 8.65 16.21
C ARG A 335 -0.24 8.22 17.39
N LEU A 336 -0.62 8.61 18.60
CA LEU A 336 0.10 8.19 19.80
C LEU A 336 0.03 6.67 20.00
N ALA A 337 -1.17 6.09 19.86
CA ALA A 337 -1.39 4.66 19.98
C ALA A 337 -0.60 3.87 18.92
N SER A 338 -0.62 4.31 17.65
CA SER A 338 0.15 3.72 16.56
C SER A 338 1.65 3.71 16.86
N LYS A 339 2.19 4.82 17.36
CA LYS A 339 3.60 4.90 17.79
C LYS A 339 3.91 3.95 18.95
N ALA A 340 3.03 3.86 19.95
CA ALA A 340 3.21 2.94 21.07
C ALA A 340 3.18 1.48 20.62
N ILE A 341 2.27 1.11 19.72
CA ILE A 341 2.19 -0.24 19.15
C ILE A 341 3.44 -0.53 18.32
N SER A 342 3.90 0.41 17.50
CA SER A 342 5.14 0.28 16.74
C SER A 342 6.33 -0.01 17.66
N ILE A 343 6.52 0.80 18.73
CA ILE A 343 7.56 0.57 19.74
C ILE A 343 7.42 -0.82 20.37
N ALA A 344 6.21 -1.24 20.75
CA ALA A 344 5.97 -2.55 21.35
C ALA A 344 6.33 -3.70 20.42
N VAL A 345 6.00 -3.59 19.12
CA VAL A 345 6.36 -4.60 18.10
C VAL A 345 7.86 -4.65 17.89
N PHE A 346 8.55 -3.51 17.85
CA PHE A 346 10.02 -3.48 17.76
C PHE A 346 10.69 -4.08 18.99
N VAL A 347 10.27 -3.72 20.21
CA VAL A 347 10.81 -4.29 21.47
C VAL A 347 10.57 -5.81 21.53
N THR A 348 9.36 -6.26 21.19
CA THR A 348 9.01 -7.70 21.16
C THR A 348 9.86 -8.44 20.13
N GLY A 349 10.05 -7.86 18.94
CA GLY A 349 10.93 -8.40 17.91
C GLY A 349 12.37 -8.54 18.39
N THR A 350 12.94 -7.47 18.95
CA THR A 350 14.30 -7.50 19.49
C THR A 350 14.44 -8.56 20.58
N ALA A 351 13.47 -8.70 21.48
CA ALA A 351 13.47 -9.74 22.51
C ALA A 351 13.39 -11.15 21.90
N MET A 352 12.53 -11.38 20.90
CA MET A 352 12.44 -12.64 20.18
C MET A 352 13.77 -13.00 19.51
N PHE A 353 14.37 -12.07 18.77
CA PHE A 353 15.64 -12.31 18.08
C PHE A 353 16.84 -12.45 19.02
N ALA A 354 16.85 -11.75 20.15
CA ALA A 354 17.90 -11.92 21.16
C ALA A 354 17.78 -13.26 21.90
N SER A 355 16.55 -13.77 22.05
CA SER A 355 16.26 -15.02 22.78
C SER A 355 16.35 -16.27 21.91
N VAL A 356 16.39 -16.13 20.58
CA VAL A 356 16.41 -17.28 19.69
C VAL A 356 17.71 -18.07 19.87
N THR A 357 17.58 -19.37 20.07
CA THR A 357 18.69 -20.31 20.22
C THR A 357 18.87 -21.13 18.96
N LEU A 358 20.04 -21.73 18.80
CA LEU A 358 20.40 -22.59 17.66
C LEU A 358 20.36 -21.87 16.30
N VAL A 359 20.39 -20.54 16.24
CA VAL A 359 20.54 -19.81 14.98
C VAL A 359 22.01 -19.80 14.59
N ALA A 360 22.36 -20.38 13.45
CA ALA A 360 23.71 -20.29 12.92
C ALA A 360 24.02 -18.88 12.39
N ILE A 361 25.23 -18.37 12.65
CA ILE A 361 25.63 -17.01 12.25
C ILE A 361 25.56 -16.81 10.73
N ASN A 362 25.91 -17.83 9.95
CA ASN A 362 25.82 -17.79 8.49
C ASN A 362 24.38 -17.62 8.01
N MET A 363 23.40 -18.22 8.69
CA MET A 363 21.99 -18.08 8.36
C MET A 363 21.47 -16.69 8.76
N ALA A 364 21.90 -16.17 9.90
CA ALA A 364 21.60 -14.81 10.33
C ALA A 364 22.10 -13.78 9.31
N ILE A 365 23.35 -13.91 8.86
CA ILE A 365 23.95 -13.05 7.83
C ILE A 365 23.21 -13.19 6.50
N LEU A 366 22.93 -14.42 6.04
CA LEU A 366 22.19 -14.66 4.80
C LEU A 366 20.84 -13.94 4.82
N VAL A 367 20.06 -14.15 5.88
CA VAL A 367 18.75 -13.52 6.01
C VAL A 367 18.87 -12.01 6.05
N LEU A 368 19.78 -11.46 6.85
CA LEU A 368 20.05 -10.03 6.87
C LEU A 368 20.35 -9.50 5.47
N VAL A 369 21.30 -10.09 4.75
CA VAL A 369 21.69 -9.63 3.42
C VAL A 369 20.49 -9.68 2.45
N LEU A 370 19.72 -10.77 2.45
CA LEU A 370 18.55 -10.91 1.57
C LEU A 370 17.44 -9.92 1.92
N VAL A 371 17.13 -9.77 3.20
CA VAL A 371 16.13 -8.84 3.73
C VAL A 371 16.50 -7.40 3.41
N LEU A 372 17.76 -7.01 3.65
CA LEU A 372 18.25 -5.65 3.39
C LEU A 372 18.33 -5.36 1.90
N SER A 373 18.78 -6.32 1.10
CA SER A 373 18.77 -6.20 -0.36
C SER A 373 17.34 -6.02 -0.86
N ALA A 374 16.39 -6.83 -0.38
CA ALA A 374 14.98 -6.70 -0.74
C ALA A 374 14.42 -5.32 -0.35
N GLY A 375 14.76 -4.82 0.84
CA GLY A 375 14.41 -3.47 1.28
C GLY A 375 15.01 -2.37 0.39
N GLY A 376 16.30 -2.46 0.06
CA GLY A 376 16.99 -1.49 -0.80
C GLY A 376 16.47 -1.51 -2.25
N PHE A 377 16.39 -2.68 -2.86
CA PHE A 377 15.90 -2.83 -4.24
C PHE A 377 14.42 -2.49 -4.38
N SER A 378 13.57 -2.83 -3.40
CA SER A 378 12.15 -2.46 -3.46
C SER A 378 11.96 -0.94 -3.50
N ARG A 379 12.78 -0.18 -2.77
CA ARG A 379 12.77 1.29 -2.82
C ARG A 379 13.26 1.83 -4.15
N ALA A 380 14.33 1.26 -4.71
CA ALA A 380 14.81 1.64 -6.03
C ALA A 380 13.73 1.39 -7.10
N ILE A 381 13.03 0.25 -7.04
CA ILE A 381 11.91 -0.05 -7.94
C ILE A 381 10.74 0.90 -7.68
N ALA A 382 10.40 1.20 -6.42
CA ALA A 382 9.34 2.14 -6.09
C ALA A 382 9.62 3.54 -6.63
N GLY A 383 10.83 4.06 -6.42
CA GLY A 383 11.25 5.35 -6.96
C GLY A 383 11.29 5.38 -8.49
N TRP A 384 11.73 4.29 -9.12
CA TRP A 384 11.67 4.14 -10.58
C TRP A 384 10.24 4.14 -11.10
N LEU A 385 9.32 3.38 -10.47
CA LEU A 385 7.90 3.35 -10.82
C LEU A 385 7.27 4.73 -10.67
N VAL A 386 7.50 5.39 -9.54
CA VAL A 386 6.99 6.73 -9.25
C VAL A 386 7.46 7.69 -10.34
N ARG A 387 8.77 7.78 -10.59
CA ARG A 387 9.33 8.66 -11.63
C ARG A 387 8.69 8.43 -13.00
N ARG A 388 8.52 7.17 -13.42
CA ARG A 388 7.87 6.83 -14.70
C ARG A 388 6.40 7.21 -14.74
N ILE A 389 5.70 7.12 -13.62
CA ILE A 389 4.32 7.55 -13.54
C ILE A 389 4.25 9.09 -13.49
N SER A 390 5.19 9.76 -12.82
CA SER A 390 5.30 11.22 -12.76
C SER A 390 5.50 11.87 -14.11
N GLU A 391 6.27 11.24 -15.00
CA GLU A 391 6.49 11.72 -16.37
C GLU A 391 5.19 11.95 -17.14
N LYS A 392 4.08 11.31 -16.73
CA LYS A 392 2.75 11.46 -17.34
C LYS A 392 1.75 12.23 -16.47
N GLU A 393 2.18 12.77 -15.33
CA GLU A 393 1.36 13.56 -14.39
C GLU A 393 -0.10 13.09 -14.24
N PRO A 394 -0.38 11.81 -13.92
CA PRO A 394 -1.75 11.31 -13.97
C PRO A 394 -2.62 11.77 -12.80
N MET A 395 -2.04 12.47 -11.81
CA MET A 395 -2.75 12.89 -10.60
C MET A 395 -2.80 14.42 -10.46
N ILE A 396 -3.91 14.95 -9.98
CA ILE A 396 -4.05 16.34 -9.52
C ILE A 396 -4.40 16.27 -8.05
N HIS A 397 -3.59 16.88 -7.19
CA HIS A 397 -3.89 16.92 -5.76
C HIS A 397 -4.37 18.31 -5.35
N VAL A 398 -5.62 18.36 -4.92
CA VAL A 398 -6.29 19.53 -4.38
C VAL A 398 -6.28 19.46 -2.86
N ILE A 399 -5.65 20.44 -2.22
CA ILE A 399 -5.63 20.56 -0.75
C ILE A 399 -6.49 21.75 -0.35
N VAL A 400 -7.50 21.50 0.48
CA VAL A 400 -8.48 22.49 0.95
C VAL A 400 -8.54 22.50 2.48
N ASN A 401 -9.03 23.58 3.07
CA ASN A 401 -9.08 23.74 4.54
C ASN A 401 -10.42 23.35 5.13
N SER A 402 -11.48 23.41 4.34
CA SER A 402 -12.83 23.16 4.81
C SER A 402 -13.55 22.13 3.94
N GLU A 403 -14.58 21.52 4.53
CA GLU A 403 -15.47 20.62 3.77
C GLU A 403 -16.27 21.39 2.71
N GLU A 404 -16.54 22.68 2.95
CA GLU A 404 -17.19 23.57 2.00
C GLU A 404 -16.35 23.79 0.74
N GLU A 405 -15.07 24.11 0.91
CA GLU A 405 -14.10 24.26 -0.19
C GLU A 405 -13.91 22.94 -0.96
N ALA A 406 -13.88 21.79 -0.26
CA ALA A 406 -13.86 20.47 -0.91
C ALA A 406 -15.08 20.27 -1.79
N ASN A 407 -16.27 20.56 -1.27
CA ASN A 407 -17.51 20.44 -2.00
C ASN A 407 -17.55 21.38 -3.21
N GLN A 408 -17.01 22.60 -3.10
CA GLN A 408 -16.89 23.54 -4.22
C GLN A 408 -15.94 23.03 -5.31
N ALA A 409 -14.77 22.50 -4.94
CA ALA A 409 -13.84 21.88 -5.88
C ALA A 409 -14.47 20.66 -6.58
N MET A 410 -15.16 19.79 -5.83
CA MET A 410 -15.88 18.66 -6.41
C MET A 410 -17.04 19.09 -7.31
N CYS A 411 -17.77 20.15 -6.94
CA CYS A 411 -18.80 20.76 -7.77
C CYS A 411 -18.24 21.21 -9.10
N ARG A 412 -17.10 21.91 -9.07
CA ARG A 412 -16.43 22.38 -10.28
C ARG A 412 -16.05 21.21 -11.18
N ILE A 413 -15.45 20.15 -10.62
CA ILE A 413 -15.07 18.93 -11.37
C ILE A 413 -16.29 18.24 -11.99
N LEU A 414 -17.39 18.10 -11.25
CA LEU A 414 -18.62 17.46 -11.72
C LEU A 414 -19.37 18.27 -12.79
N LYS A 415 -19.12 19.58 -12.85
CA LYS A 415 -19.66 20.51 -13.85
C LYS A 415 -18.77 20.72 -15.06
N LEU A 416 -17.58 20.11 -15.08
CA LEU A 416 -16.64 20.26 -16.19
C LEU A 416 -17.32 19.87 -17.50
N ARG A 417 -17.18 20.77 -18.47
CA ARG A 417 -17.56 20.56 -19.86
C ARG A 417 -16.35 20.93 -20.71
N LEU A 418 -15.93 20.02 -21.56
CA LEU A 418 -14.84 20.29 -22.48
C LEU A 418 -15.34 21.29 -23.53
N ILE A 419 -14.47 22.23 -23.90
CA ILE A 419 -14.73 23.22 -24.95
C ILE A 419 -14.85 22.45 -26.29
N GLU A 420 -15.80 22.87 -27.14
CA GLU A 420 -16.11 22.22 -28.42
C GLU A 420 -14.92 22.27 -29.40
N ASP A 421 -14.06 21.26 -29.35
CA ASP A 421 -13.13 20.99 -30.44
C ASP A 421 -13.76 19.96 -31.40
N VAL A 422 -14.38 20.51 -32.44
CA VAL A 422 -14.65 19.96 -33.79
C VAL A 422 -15.60 18.73 -33.90
N GLU A 423 -15.76 17.87 -32.89
CA GLU A 423 -16.56 16.62 -33.01
C GLU A 423 -17.77 16.50 -32.05
N GLY A 424 -18.08 17.54 -31.26
CA GLY A 424 -19.32 17.59 -30.45
C GLY A 424 -19.38 16.62 -29.25
N TYR A 425 -18.24 16.07 -28.82
CA TYR A 425 -18.11 15.21 -27.62
C TYR A 425 -17.57 16.00 -26.43
N ASN A 426 -18.46 16.58 -25.63
CA ASN A 426 -18.10 17.48 -24.53
C ASN A 426 -18.29 16.88 -23.13
N ASP A 427 -18.84 15.68 -23.05
CA ASP A 427 -19.24 15.08 -21.78
C ASP A 427 -18.03 14.49 -21.04
N VAL A 428 -17.96 14.80 -19.75
CA VAL A 428 -16.97 14.27 -18.82
C VAL A 428 -17.63 13.24 -17.91
N GLN A 429 -16.95 12.11 -17.76
CA GLN A 429 -17.31 11.07 -16.81
C GLN A 429 -16.44 11.19 -15.57
N VAL A 430 -17.07 11.24 -14.40
CA VAL A 430 -16.41 11.31 -13.09
C VAL A 430 -16.81 10.10 -12.28
N GLU A 431 -15.84 9.34 -11.78
CA GLU A 431 -16.08 8.23 -10.87
C GLU A 431 -15.64 8.58 -9.45
N ILE A 432 -16.53 8.35 -8.48
CA ILE A 432 -16.32 8.60 -7.05
C ILE A 432 -16.75 7.36 -6.29
N ASP A 433 -15.84 6.74 -5.55
CA ASP A 433 -16.09 5.52 -4.77
C ASP A 433 -16.86 4.44 -5.56
N GLY A 434 -16.49 4.19 -6.81
CA GLY A 434 -17.14 3.19 -7.68
C GLY A 434 -18.48 3.62 -8.28
N HIS A 435 -19.00 4.81 -7.94
CA HIS A 435 -20.18 5.38 -8.58
C HIS A 435 -19.77 6.24 -9.76
N ILE A 436 -20.38 6.01 -10.92
CA ILE A 436 -20.06 6.71 -12.16
C ILE A 436 -21.08 7.81 -12.39
N PHE A 437 -20.59 9.04 -12.56
CA PHE A 437 -21.36 10.24 -12.81
C PHE A 437 -21.04 10.81 -14.20
N VAL A 438 -22.08 11.25 -14.90
CA VAL A 438 -21.94 12.00 -16.16
C VAL A 438 -22.91 13.18 -16.08
N ASN A 439 -22.42 14.39 -16.36
CA ASN A 439 -23.22 15.62 -16.21
C ASN A 439 -23.90 15.74 -14.82
N GLY A 440 -23.17 15.34 -13.76
CA GLY A 440 -23.67 15.34 -12.38
C GLY A 440 -24.72 14.27 -12.06
N ARG A 441 -25.12 13.39 -12.99
CA ARG A 441 -26.09 12.32 -12.71
C ARG A 441 -25.40 10.97 -12.58
N ARG A 442 -25.82 10.18 -11.59
CA ARG A 442 -25.32 8.81 -11.43
C ARG A 442 -25.85 7.93 -12.57
N VAL A 443 -24.99 7.28 -13.32
CA VAL A 443 -25.38 6.43 -14.45
C VAL A 443 -25.14 4.95 -14.19
N ALA A 444 -24.09 4.62 -13.44
CA ALA A 444 -23.71 3.24 -13.18
C ALA A 444 -22.90 3.12 -11.88
N THR A 445 -22.63 1.87 -11.50
CA THR A 445 -21.79 1.53 -10.35
C THR A 445 -20.87 0.36 -10.70
N ARG A 446 -19.67 0.34 -10.13
CA ARG A 446 -18.72 -0.77 -10.20
C ARG A 446 -18.10 -1.06 -8.83
N SER A 447 -17.53 -2.25 -8.65
CA SER A 447 -16.84 -2.59 -7.41
C SER A 447 -15.70 -1.62 -7.08
N LYS A 448 -15.75 -1.09 -5.84
CA LYS A 448 -14.75 -0.18 -5.26
C LYS A 448 -13.36 -0.82 -5.20
N TRP A 449 -13.29 -2.15 -5.12
CA TRP A 449 -12.03 -2.88 -4.93
C TRP A 449 -11.07 -2.77 -6.11
N TYR A 450 -11.60 -2.82 -7.34
CA TYR A 450 -10.78 -2.75 -8.55
C TYR A 450 -9.94 -1.45 -8.56
N VAL A 451 -10.60 -0.35 -8.22
CA VAL A 451 -10.02 0.99 -8.15
C VAL A 451 -9.17 1.18 -6.90
N ALA A 452 -9.60 0.62 -5.77
CA ALA A 452 -8.83 0.68 -4.53
C ALA A 452 -7.48 -0.05 -4.62
N VAL A 453 -7.38 -1.12 -5.42
CA VAL A 453 -6.15 -1.91 -5.59
C VAL A 453 -5.25 -1.34 -6.68
N LEU A 454 -5.82 -1.05 -7.86
CA LEU A 454 -5.06 -0.62 -9.05
C LEU A 454 -4.81 0.88 -9.12
N GLY A 455 -5.61 1.69 -8.42
CA GLY A 455 -5.53 3.15 -8.44
C GLY A 455 -5.58 3.70 -9.86
N VAL A 456 -4.55 4.46 -10.27
CA VAL A 456 -4.44 5.09 -11.60
C VAL A 456 -4.41 4.07 -12.75
N LEU A 457 -4.06 2.81 -12.49
CA LEU A 457 -4.07 1.75 -13.50
C LEU A 457 -5.44 1.17 -13.78
N ALA A 458 -6.45 1.48 -12.96
CA ALA A 458 -7.81 1.05 -13.22
C ALA A 458 -8.24 1.62 -14.58
N ASN A 459 -8.68 0.74 -15.48
CA ASN A 459 -9.30 1.21 -16.72
C ASN A 459 -10.54 2.06 -16.35
N PRO A 460 -10.82 3.14 -17.08
CA PRO A 460 -12.01 3.95 -16.90
C PRO A 460 -13.21 3.07 -17.18
N TYR A 461 -14.29 3.32 -16.46
CA TYR A 461 -15.51 2.59 -16.67
C TYR A 461 -16.05 2.85 -18.08
N ASP A 462 -16.38 1.78 -18.79
CA ASP A 462 -16.94 1.87 -20.14
C ASP A 462 -18.46 1.77 -20.07
N LEU A 463 -19.15 2.88 -20.35
CA LEU A 463 -20.62 2.92 -20.32
C LEU A 463 -21.23 2.06 -21.44
N LEU A 464 -20.52 1.82 -22.56
CA LEU A 464 -21.03 0.98 -23.65
C LEU A 464 -21.13 -0.48 -23.20
N LEU A 465 -20.05 -1.02 -22.63
CA LEU A 465 -20.00 -2.40 -22.13
C LEU A 465 -21.05 -2.65 -21.04
N ALA A 466 -21.31 -1.65 -20.20
CA ALA A 466 -22.30 -1.73 -19.13
C ALA A 466 -23.75 -1.81 -19.63
N ASN A 467 -24.06 -1.17 -20.77
CA ASN A 467 -25.39 -1.19 -21.33
C ASN A 467 -25.71 -2.52 -22.03
N ASP A 468 -24.69 -3.18 -22.59
CA ASP A 468 -24.85 -4.44 -23.31
C ASP A 468 -24.89 -5.66 -22.36
N ASN A 469 -24.30 -5.59 -21.17
CA ASN A 469 -24.28 -6.68 -20.18
C ASN A 469 -24.44 -6.17 -18.74
N PRO A 470 -25.68 -5.92 -18.27
CA PRO A 470 -25.93 -5.44 -16.91
C PRO A 470 -25.53 -6.45 -15.81
N GLU A 471 -25.29 -7.72 -16.15
CA GLU A 471 -24.88 -8.78 -15.20
C GLU A 471 -23.36 -8.87 -14.99
N LEU A 472 -22.54 -8.26 -15.84
CA LEU A 472 -21.06 -8.34 -15.78
C LEU A 472 -20.42 -7.21 -14.93
N THR A 473 -21.21 -6.36 -14.30
CA THR A 473 -20.75 -5.16 -13.56
C THR A 473 -20.51 -5.38 -12.06
N VAL A 474 -20.19 -6.61 -11.62
CA VAL A 474 -19.81 -6.92 -10.24
C VAL A 474 -18.31 -6.72 -10.02
#